data_AF-A0A1G0EEJ3-F1
#
_entry.id   AF-A0A1G0EEJ3-F1
#
_cell.length_a   1.000
_cell.length_b   1.000
_cell.length_c   1.000
_cell.angle_alpha   90.00
_cell.angle_beta   90.00
_cell.angle_gamma   90.00
#
_symmetry.space_group_name_H-M   'P 1'
#
loop_
_entity.id
_entity.type
_entity.pdbx_description
1 polymer ?
#
loop_
_entity_poly.entity_id
_entity_poly.type
_entity_poly.pdbx_seq_one_letter_code
_entity_poly.pdbx_strand_id
1 'polypeptide(L)'
;MKDFFYTIDLNSSKADDIKVVREYYVDFQKPVTIHFEMDDDRGYECFNAMPKHTLPVLPAGYRWVKHDNKYGIMRTTTTPEKDIHVVIYGPNKNQIPRINYIMQVDDVTTYGFAHTKNSDGPKDRNYPMNDDAFRVPTYDYSHTRYKTHIRGHVIDHQDTITNFAQENWSTLDARNYIPEPPIYNWGLCIRRLAVQQLRKRPGGGAYAQQAYYSDNPATTMNGTKVPKFVYFYPYSMDGDTYTSANPYNIKWDEDLPYEARGASTVLEYAKAHFTTSIAAAPVVVPYEPIFLDRALRYQARQAVNKLLQIQQEEVQSRFPDIDKGQCRCVAADTEFEGSTRKMLAGIRAHDDTQKMLSSQYVCSAVNYGEGLVKLDQGLIIFSPLAQRSTKQFLRKNPEYDDDLSDRFHKLIVDQADSDNLKPR
;
A
#
# COMPACT_ATOMS: atom_id res chain seq x y z
N MET A 1 1.63 24.48 7.42
CA MET A 1 0.60 23.84 6.59
C MET A 1 -0.80 24.23 7.08
N LYS A 2 -1.79 24.17 6.18
CA LYS A 2 -3.23 24.22 6.47
C LYS A 2 -3.78 22.79 6.49
N ASP A 3 -4.80 22.57 7.32
CA ASP A 3 -5.44 21.26 7.46
C ASP A 3 -6.81 21.26 6.76
N PHE A 4 -7.07 20.24 5.95
CA PHE A 4 -8.35 20.05 5.27
C PHE A 4 -8.83 18.61 5.36
N PHE A 5 -10.13 18.43 5.58
CA PHE A 5 -10.80 17.13 5.57
C PHE A 5 -11.50 16.93 4.23
N TYR A 6 -11.25 15.81 3.56
CA TYR A 6 -11.92 15.47 2.31
C TYR A 6 -12.56 14.09 2.36
N THR A 7 -13.85 14.04 2.04
CA THR A 7 -14.65 12.81 1.97
C THR A 7 -15.40 12.82 0.64
N ILE A 8 -15.26 11.76 -0.17
CA ILE A 8 -16.04 11.58 -1.39
C ILE A 8 -17.39 10.95 -1.02
N ASP A 9 -18.49 11.65 -1.27
CA ASP A 9 -19.83 11.06 -1.21
C ASP A 9 -20.26 10.55 -2.60
N LEU A 10 -20.30 9.22 -2.75
CA LEU A 10 -20.74 8.56 -3.99
C LEU A 10 -22.27 8.45 -4.13
N ASN A 11 -23.03 8.75 -3.08
CA ASN A 11 -24.49 8.62 -3.11
C ASN A 11 -25.19 9.71 -3.96
N SER A 12 -24.44 10.73 -4.38
CA SER A 12 -24.90 11.83 -5.22
C SER A 12 -25.16 11.41 -6.68
N SER A 13 -24.48 10.38 -7.19
CA SER A 13 -24.63 9.93 -8.58
C SER A 13 -25.66 8.80 -8.75
N LYS A 14 -26.93 9.09 -8.44
CA LYS A 14 -28.04 8.23 -8.89
C LYS A 14 -28.28 8.44 -10.39
N ALA A 15 -27.64 7.60 -11.20
CA ALA A 15 -28.01 7.43 -12.59
C ALA A 15 -29.03 6.29 -12.68
N ASP A 16 -30.27 6.62 -13.07
CA ASP A 16 -31.49 5.82 -12.86
C ASP A 16 -31.55 4.44 -13.55
N ASP A 17 -30.50 4.02 -14.27
CA ASP A 17 -30.47 2.78 -15.08
C ASP A 17 -29.39 1.75 -14.64
N ILE A 18 -28.67 1.98 -13.54
CA ILE A 18 -27.56 1.10 -13.15
C ILE A 18 -28.00 0.01 -12.17
N LYS A 19 -28.48 -1.12 -12.74
CA LYS A 19 -28.69 -2.45 -12.11
C LYS A 19 -28.34 -2.57 -10.62
N VAL A 20 -29.36 -2.85 -9.81
CA VAL A 20 -29.41 -3.51 -8.48
C VAL A 20 -28.09 -4.12 -7.95
N VAL A 21 -27.40 -4.91 -8.77
CA VAL A 21 -26.13 -5.59 -8.44
C VAL A 21 -24.97 -4.62 -8.13
N ARG A 22 -24.96 -3.40 -8.69
CA ARG A 22 -23.95 -2.37 -8.40
C ARG A 22 -24.27 -1.60 -7.13
N GLU A 23 -25.55 -1.36 -6.85
CA GLU A 23 -26.01 -0.67 -5.64
C GLU A 23 -25.48 -1.42 -4.41
N TYR A 24 -25.69 -2.75 -4.35
CA TYR A 24 -25.12 -3.61 -3.30
C TYR A 24 -23.60 -3.45 -3.11
N TYR A 25 -22.82 -3.32 -4.18
CA TYR A 25 -21.37 -3.18 -4.07
C TYR A 25 -20.96 -1.83 -3.46
N VAL A 26 -21.71 -0.77 -3.76
CA VAL A 26 -21.49 0.58 -3.19
C VAL A 26 -22.01 0.63 -1.75
N ASP A 27 -23.13 -0.02 -1.42
CA ASP A 27 -23.71 -0.09 -0.07
C ASP A 27 -22.78 -0.75 0.96
N PHE A 28 -21.92 -1.69 0.52
CA PHE A 28 -20.87 -2.27 1.36
C PHE A 28 -19.61 -1.40 1.50
N GLN A 29 -19.57 -0.20 0.91
CA GLN A 29 -18.43 0.71 0.98
C GLN A 29 -18.79 1.99 1.73
N LYS A 30 -18.01 2.30 2.77
CA LYS A 30 -18.07 3.58 3.46
C LYS A 30 -16.95 4.47 2.92
N PRO A 31 -17.23 5.76 2.65
CA PRO A 31 -16.17 6.69 2.35
C PRO A 31 -15.30 6.88 3.60
N VAL A 32 -14.02 7.16 3.38
CA VAL A 32 -13.03 7.41 4.43
C VAL A 32 -12.62 8.87 4.33
N THR A 33 -12.63 9.57 5.45
CA THR A 33 -12.10 10.93 5.53
C THR A 33 -10.60 10.88 5.33
N ILE A 34 -10.09 11.60 4.33
CA ILE A 34 -8.65 11.81 4.15
C ILE A 34 -8.30 13.17 4.73
N HIS A 35 -7.31 13.17 5.60
CA HIS A 35 -6.74 14.36 6.21
C HIS A 35 -5.61 14.83 5.29
N PHE A 36 -5.80 15.98 4.66
CA PHE A 36 -4.80 16.57 3.77
C PHE A 36 -4.15 17.77 4.45
N GLU A 37 -2.83 17.70 4.62
CA GLU A 37 -2.01 18.84 5.07
C GLU A 37 -1.25 19.41 3.88
N MET A 38 -1.35 20.72 3.63
CA MET A 38 -0.61 21.39 2.55
C MET A 38 -0.43 22.88 2.82
N ASP A 39 0.58 23.50 2.22
CA ASP A 39 0.77 24.95 2.29
C ASP A 39 0.03 25.73 1.18
N ASP A 40 -0.23 25.08 0.05
CA ASP A 40 -0.75 25.67 -1.16
C ASP A 40 -1.82 24.75 -1.74
N ASP A 41 -3.03 25.27 -1.91
CA ASP A 41 -4.22 24.50 -2.28
C ASP A 41 -4.07 23.87 -3.68
N ARG A 42 -3.18 24.40 -4.52
CA ARG A 42 -2.77 23.79 -5.82
C ARG A 42 -2.07 22.46 -5.64
N GLY A 43 -1.51 22.18 -4.46
CA GLY A 43 -0.89 20.89 -4.13
C GLY A 43 -1.90 19.75 -4.22
N TYR A 44 -3.14 19.99 -3.80
CA TYR A 44 -4.25 19.06 -3.95
C TYR A 44 -4.61 18.83 -5.42
N GLU A 45 -4.66 19.88 -6.24
CA GLU A 45 -4.91 19.77 -7.68
C GLU A 45 -3.83 18.90 -8.36
N CYS A 46 -2.56 19.15 -8.05
CA CYS A 46 -1.43 18.35 -8.53
C CYS A 46 -1.55 16.88 -8.11
N PHE A 47 -1.89 16.59 -6.86
CA PHE A 47 -2.08 15.21 -6.38
C PHE A 47 -3.17 14.47 -7.15
N ASN A 48 -4.28 15.14 -7.47
CA ASN A 48 -5.38 14.57 -8.23
C ASN A 48 -5.09 14.41 -9.73
N ALA A 49 -4.14 15.18 -10.26
CA ALA A 49 -3.60 15.04 -11.62
C ALA A 49 -2.56 13.91 -11.76
N MET A 50 -1.93 13.45 -10.67
CA MET A 50 -0.90 12.40 -10.73
C MET A 50 -1.46 11.05 -11.25
N PRO A 51 -0.68 10.26 -12.01
CA PRO A 51 -1.16 8.99 -12.55
C PRO A 51 -1.46 7.96 -11.45
N LYS A 52 -2.53 7.18 -11.61
CA LYS A 52 -2.95 6.16 -10.64
C LYS A 52 -1.86 5.17 -10.15
N HIS A 53 -0.81 4.93 -10.92
CA HIS A 53 0.28 4.01 -10.57
C HIS A 53 1.35 4.63 -9.65
N THR A 54 1.25 5.93 -9.37
CA THR A 54 2.05 6.64 -8.35
C THR A 54 1.34 6.71 -7.00
N LEU A 55 0.11 6.21 -6.90
CA LEU A 55 -0.63 6.14 -5.63
C LEU A 55 -0.08 5.02 -4.73
N PRO A 56 -0.22 5.15 -3.40
CA PRO A 56 0.13 4.09 -2.46
C PRO A 56 -0.86 2.93 -2.50
N VAL A 57 -0.37 1.72 -2.26
CA VAL A 57 -1.24 0.57 -1.96
C VAL A 57 -1.81 0.76 -0.56
N LEU A 58 -3.13 0.63 -0.44
CA LEU A 58 -3.85 0.84 0.82
C LEU A 58 -3.92 -0.45 1.66
N PRO A 59 -4.27 -0.35 2.96
CA PRO A 59 -4.50 -1.51 3.81
C PRO A 59 -5.62 -2.44 3.27
N ALA A 60 -5.65 -3.69 3.71
CA ALA A 60 -6.67 -4.65 3.30
C ALA A 60 -8.09 -4.13 3.58
N GLY A 61 -8.98 -4.22 2.59
CA GLY A 61 -10.36 -3.71 2.66
C GLY A 61 -10.51 -2.20 2.45
N TYR A 62 -9.42 -1.48 2.15
CA TYR A 62 -9.44 -0.11 1.65
C TYR A 62 -9.15 -0.09 0.15
N ARG A 63 -9.71 0.91 -0.56
CA ARG A 63 -9.45 1.12 -1.99
C ARG A 63 -9.49 2.59 -2.37
N TRP A 64 -8.66 2.94 -3.34
CA TRP A 64 -8.75 4.23 -4.01
C TRP A 64 -10.01 4.28 -4.87
N VAL A 65 -10.64 5.45 -4.88
CA VAL A 65 -11.74 5.82 -5.78
C VAL A 65 -11.33 7.11 -6.48
N LYS A 66 -11.68 7.26 -7.77
CA LYS A 66 -11.62 8.55 -8.47
C LYS A 66 -13.03 8.96 -8.88
N HIS A 67 -13.48 10.12 -8.43
CA HIS A 67 -14.79 10.72 -8.74
C HIS A 67 -14.59 12.22 -8.99
N ASP A 68 -15.21 12.78 -10.03
CA ASP A 68 -15.04 14.18 -10.46
C ASP A 68 -13.57 14.62 -10.53
N ASN A 69 -12.74 13.77 -11.15
CA ASN A 69 -11.28 13.86 -11.25
C ASN A 69 -10.49 13.90 -9.93
N LYS A 70 -11.15 13.75 -8.77
CA LYS A 70 -10.51 13.72 -7.45
C LYS A 70 -10.36 12.29 -6.93
N TYR A 71 -9.22 12.01 -6.33
CA TYR A 71 -8.96 10.79 -5.57
C TYR A 71 -9.55 10.90 -4.16
N GLY A 72 -10.17 9.81 -3.73
CA GLY A 72 -10.59 9.58 -2.35
C GLY A 72 -10.47 8.11 -2.02
N ILE A 73 -10.82 7.75 -0.78
CA ILE A 73 -10.69 6.38 -0.30
C ILE A 73 -12.06 5.90 0.18
N MET A 74 -12.35 4.63 -0.11
CA MET A 74 -13.44 3.90 0.53
C MET A 74 -12.87 2.69 1.28
N ARG A 75 -13.56 2.30 2.35
CA ARG A 75 -13.33 1.05 3.08
C ARG A 75 -14.57 0.18 3.00
N THR A 76 -14.42 -1.14 3.06
CA THR A 76 -15.57 -2.01 3.31
C THR A 76 -16.19 -1.68 4.67
N THR A 77 -17.53 -1.69 4.78
CA THR A 77 -18.31 -1.31 5.98
C THR A 77 -17.81 -1.95 7.29
N THR A 78 -17.24 -3.15 7.15
CA THR A 78 -16.75 -4.04 8.20
C THR A 78 -15.25 -3.99 8.46
N THR A 79 -14.48 -3.24 7.66
CA THR A 79 -13.06 -2.98 7.95
C THR A 79 -12.98 -1.84 8.96
N PRO A 80 -12.25 -1.98 10.09
CA PRO A 80 -12.08 -0.91 11.06
C PRO A 80 -11.55 0.36 10.41
N GLU A 81 -12.10 1.51 10.83
CA GLU A 81 -11.64 2.81 10.36
C GLU A 81 -10.22 3.08 10.86
N LYS A 82 -9.40 3.65 9.99
CA LYS A 82 -8.00 3.99 10.19
C LYS A 82 -7.85 5.47 9.89
N ASP A 83 -7.00 6.14 10.65
CA ASP A 83 -6.67 7.52 10.34
C ASP A 83 -5.79 7.55 9.07
N ILE A 84 -6.05 8.47 8.15
CA ILE A 84 -5.31 8.55 6.87
C ILE A 84 -4.92 10.00 6.61
N HIS A 85 -3.63 10.27 6.78
CA HIS A 85 -3.01 11.58 6.54
C HIS A 85 -2.20 11.57 5.26
N VAL A 86 -2.36 12.61 4.43
CA VAL A 86 -1.55 12.88 3.25
C VAL A 86 -0.96 14.27 3.37
N VAL A 87 0.35 14.34 3.59
CA VAL A 87 1.09 15.61 3.73
C VAL A 87 1.71 15.94 2.38
N ILE A 88 1.27 17.03 1.76
CA ILE A 88 1.69 17.48 0.43
C ILE A 88 2.68 18.64 0.55
N TYR A 89 3.93 18.37 0.20
CA TYR A 89 4.98 19.37 0.06
C TYR A 89 5.00 19.87 -1.38
N GLY A 90 4.47 21.05 -1.64
CA GLY A 90 4.36 21.56 -3.01
C GLY A 90 3.13 22.42 -3.27
N PRO A 91 2.94 22.85 -4.53
CA PRO A 91 3.81 22.55 -5.67
C PRO A 91 5.08 23.41 -5.69
N ASN A 92 6.08 22.97 -6.44
CA ASN A 92 7.20 23.83 -6.79
C ASN A 92 6.76 25.02 -7.68
N LYS A 93 7.58 26.08 -7.77
CA LYS A 93 7.31 27.27 -8.58
C LYS A 93 7.63 27.10 -10.08
N ASN A 94 7.74 25.86 -10.58
CA ASN A 94 8.07 25.60 -11.98
C ASN A 94 6.84 25.67 -12.88
N GLN A 95 7.05 25.81 -14.20
CA GLN A 95 5.97 25.82 -15.20
C GLN A 95 5.11 24.56 -15.17
N ILE A 96 5.73 23.40 -14.95
CA ILE A 96 5.05 22.15 -14.61
C ILE A 96 5.11 22.01 -13.08
N PRO A 97 4.00 22.21 -12.35
CA PRO A 97 3.99 22.15 -10.90
C PRO A 97 4.18 20.71 -10.41
N ARG A 98 5.25 20.48 -9.65
CA ARG A 98 5.57 19.17 -9.06
C ARG A 98 5.38 19.21 -7.55
N ILE A 99 4.78 18.15 -7.00
CA ILE A 99 4.63 17.94 -5.55
C ILE A 99 5.48 16.76 -5.07
N ASN A 100 5.89 16.78 -3.82
CA ASN A 100 6.25 15.57 -3.09
C ASN A 100 5.15 15.33 -2.05
N TYR A 101 4.94 14.08 -1.63
CA TYR A 101 4.01 13.81 -0.52
C TYR A 101 4.42 12.58 0.27
N ILE A 102 3.94 12.50 1.50
CA ILE A 102 3.93 11.27 2.30
C ILE A 102 2.49 10.90 2.63
N MET A 103 2.23 9.61 2.76
CA MET A 103 0.98 9.10 3.32
C MET A 103 1.28 8.33 4.59
N GLN A 104 0.56 8.69 5.66
CA GLN A 104 0.51 7.93 6.89
C GLN A 104 -0.82 7.17 6.98
N VAL A 105 -0.77 6.03 7.65
CA VAL A 105 -1.96 5.26 8.04
C VAL A 105 -1.82 4.98 9.52
N ASP A 106 -2.81 5.45 10.29
CA ASP A 106 -2.65 5.73 11.71
C ASP A 106 -1.36 6.58 11.90
N ASP A 107 -0.58 6.37 12.96
CA ASP A 107 0.63 7.16 13.23
C ASP A 107 1.89 6.74 12.42
N VAL A 108 1.72 6.02 11.30
CA VAL A 108 2.82 5.32 10.62
C VAL A 108 2.96 5.75 9.17
N THR A 109 4.13 6.25 8.79
CA THR A 109 4.46 6.52 7.38
C THR A 109 4.57 5.21 6.62
N THR A 110 3.61 4.97 5.72
CA THR A 110 3.53 3.76 4.88
C THR A 110 4.01 4.02 3.47
N TYR A 111 3.96 5.27 3.00
CA TYR A 111 4.39 5.64 1.66
C TYR A 111 4.96 7.06 1.61
N GLY A 112 5.86 7.30 0.66
CA GLY A 112 6.13 8.64 0.18
C GLY A 112 6.59 8.67 -1.25
N PHE A 113 6.33 9.79 -1.90
CA PHE A 113 6.61 10.07 -3.30
C PHE A 113 7.42 11.36 -3.41
N ALA A 114 8.44 11.38 -4.27
CA ALA A 114 9.24 12.55 -4.53
C ALA A 114 9.61 12.71 -6.00
N HIS A 115 9.54 13.96 -6.47
CA HIS A 115 10.19 14.40 -7.68
C HIS A 115 11.66 14.68 -7.41
N THR A 116 12.55 14.12 -8.23
CA THR A 116 13.98 14.40 -8.09
C THR A 116 14.33 15.83 -8.48
N LYS A 117 15.33 16.40 -7.78
CA LYS A 117 15.82 17.76 -7.97
C LYS A 117 17.31 17.76 -8.32
N ASN A 118 17.69 18.58 -9.31
CA ASN A 118 19.09 18.69 -9.78
C ASN A 118 19.87 19.86 -9.18
N SER A 119 19.21 20.73 -8.40
CA SER A 119 19.93 21.71 -7.57
C SER A 119 20.41 21.06 -6.27
N ASP A 120 21.11 21.85 -5.46
CA ASP A 120 21.32 21.53 -4.06
C ASP A 120 19.98 21.45 -3.29
N GLY A 121 20.02 20.69 -2.19
CA GLY A 121 18.96 20.67 -1.19
C GLY A 121 19.04 21.87 -0.25
N PRO A 122 18.33 21.83 0.88
CA PRO A 122 18.58 22.70 2.03
C PRO A 122 20.07 22.74 2.40
N LYS A 123 20.57 23.88 2.87
CA LYS A 123 21.99 23.99 3.26
C LYS A 123 22.27 23.25 4.58
N ASP A 124 21.34 23.35 5.53
CA ASP A 124 21.48 22.81 6.87
C ASP A 124 20.73 21.49 7.03
N ARG A 125 21.44 20.45 7.48
CA ARG A 125 20.87 19.14 7.80
C ARG A 125 20.39 19.09 9.25
N ASN A 126 19.32 19.81 9.54
CA ASN A 126 18.67 19.77 10.83
C ASN A 126 17.62 18.66 10.82
N TYR A 127 17.89 17.56 11.54
CA TYR A 127 16.89 16.50 11.75
C TYR A 127 15.89 16.93 12.84
N PRO A 128 14.58 16.69 12.68
CA PRO A 128 13.57 17.06 13.66
C PRO A 128 13.54 16.18 14.92
N MET A 129 14.35 15.10 14.95
CA MET A 129 14.57 14.27 16.12
C MET A 129 16.06 14.12 16.43
N ASN A 130 16.36 13.98 17.73
CA ASN A 130 17.71 13.66 18.20
C ASN A 130 18.17 12.27 17.70
N ASP A 131 19.47 11.98 17.83
CA ASP A 131 20.04 10.73 17.32
C ASP A 131 19.47 9.50 18.04
N ASP A 132 19.40 9.54 19.37
CA ASP A 132 18.94 8.43 20.22
C ASP A 132 17.47 8.04 20.03
N ALA A 133 16.62 8.94 19.52
CA ALA A 133 15.22 8.65 19.20
C ALA A 133 15.09 7.39 18.34
N PHE A 134 16.01 7.18 17.40
CA PHE A 134 16.01 6.05 16.45
C PHE A 134 16.77 4.81 16.96
N ARG A 135 17.10 4.75 18.25
CA ARG A 135 17.64 3.51 18.85
C ARG A 135 16.51 2.50 19.04
N VAL A 136 16.61 1.34 18.38
CA VAL A 136 15.79 0.15 18.68
C VAL A 136 16.41 -0.58 19.89
N PRO A 137 15.70 -0.76 21.03
CA PRO A 137 16.28 -1.34 22.25
C PRO A 137 16.75 -2.79 22.12
N THR A 138 16.09 -3.58 21.29
CA THR A 138 16.34 -5.02 21.08
C THR A 138 17.41 -5.32 20.03
N TYR A 139 17.98 -4.30 19.40
CA TYR A 139 18.98 -4.45 18.34
C TYR A 139 20.40 -4.36 18.92
N ASP A 140 21.28 -5.27 18.49
CA ASP A 140 22.69 -5.22 18.88
C ASP A 140 23.49 -4.23 18.00
N TYR A 141 24.00 -3.17 18.64
CA TYR A 141 24.83 -2.16 17.98
C TYR A 141 26.34 -2.45 18.06
N SER A 142 26.76 -3.54 18.72
CA SER A 142 28.17 -3.84 18.99
C SER A 142 29.02 -3.97 17.71
N HIS A 143 28.43 -4.47 16.63
CA HIS A 143 29.09 -4.73 15.35
C HIS A 143 28.85 -3.65 14.29
N THR A 144 28.39 -2.44 14.68
CA THR A 144 28.05 -1.37 13.73
C THR A 144 28.73 -0.05 14.08
N ARG A 145 29.03 0.76 13.06
CA ARG A 145 29.59 2.11 13.26
C ARG A 145 28.59 3.13 13.84
N TYR A 146 27.30 2.78 13.89
CA TYR A 146 26.23 3.62 14.42
C TYR A 146 25.72 3.07 15.76
N LYS A 147 25.28 3.95 16.65
CA LYS A 147 24.72 3.59 17.97
C LYS A 147 23.19 3.48 17.98
N THR A 148 22.57 3.73 16.83
CA THR A 148 21.13 3.88 16.60
C THR A 148 20.81 3.39 15.19
N HIS A 149 19.53 3.19 14.85
CA HIS A 149 19.17 3.05 13.43
C HIS A 149 19.43 4.37 12.68
N ILE A 150 19.64 4.25 11.37
CA ILE A 150 19.78 5.40 10.48
C ILE A 150 18.40 6.06 10.33
N ARG A 151 18.38 7.40 10.38
CA ARG A 151 17.21 8.22 10.01
C ARG A 151 17.02 8.18 8.49
N GLY A 152 16.35 7.13 8.01
CA GLY A 152 16.07 6.89 6.61
C GLY A 152 15.06 7.89 6.06
N HIS A 153 15.49 8.73 5.11
CA HIS A 153 14.61 9.69 4.45
C HIS A 153 13.67 8.96 3.48
N VAL A 154 12.36 9.18 3.57
CA VAL A 154 11.39 8.71 2.57
C VAL A 154 11.49 9.58 1.31
N ILE A 155 11.35 10.89 1.46
CA ILE A 155 11.72 11.96 0.51
C ILE A 155 13.16 12.38 0.84
N ASP A 156 14.12 12.12 -0.06
CA ASP A 156 15.53 12.44 0.16
C ASP A 156 15.76 13.95 0.34
N HIS A 157 16.68 14.33 1.22
CA HIS A 157 16.98 15.71 1.61
C HIS A 157 17.19 16.64 0.41
N GLN A 158 17.90 16.18 -0.63
CA GLN A 158 18.15 16.98 -1.84
C GLN A 158 16.87 17.28 -2.65
N ASP A 159 15.87 16.40 -2.60
CA ASP A 159 14.62 16.53 -3.36
C ASP A 159 13.56 17.38 -2.64
N THR A 160 13.88 17.88 -1.44
CA THR A 160 13.04 18.82 -0.68
C THR A 160 12.65 20.04 -1.53
N ILE A 161 11.35 20.34 -1.55
CA ILE A 161 10.78 21.51 -2.21
C ILE A 161 10.88 22.72 -1.26
N THR A 162 11.72 23.68 -1.62
CA THR A 162 12.21 24.75 -0.71
C THR A 162 11.60 26.13 -0.98
N ASN A 163 10.46 26.22 -1.66
CA ASN A 163 9.80 27.50 -1.99
C ASN A 163 8.67 27.90 -1.03
N PHE A 164 8.61 27.24 0.13
CA PHE A 164 7.69 27.48 1.25
C PHE A 164 8.48 27.81 2.51
N ALA A 165 7.77 28.15 3.58
CA ALA A 165 8.37 28.37 4.89
C ALA A 165 9.12 27.11 5.38
N GLN A 166 10.20 27.33 6.14
CA GLN A 166 11.19 26.28 6.41
C GLN A 166 10.61 25.14 7.25
N GLU A 167 9.73 25.47 8.20
CA GLU A 167 8.95 24.55 9.03
C GLU A 167 8.11 23.54 8.24
N ASN A 168 7.75 23.85 6.99
CA ASN A 168 6.97 22.96 6.12
C ASN A 168 7.85 22.20 5.10
N TRP A 169 9.17 22.23 5.23
CA TRP A 169 10.06 21.44 4.37
C TRP A 169 10.03 19.97 4.78
N SER A 170 9.95 19.05 3.81
CA SER A 170 9.94 17.60 4.07
C SER A 170 11.13 17.09 4.88
N THR A 171 12.28 17.77 4.90
CA THR A 171 13.42 17.38 5.75
C THR A 171 13.30 17.82 7.21
N LEU A 172 12.30 18.63 7.57
CA LEU A 172 12.00 19.06 8.93
C LEU A 172 10.72 18.42 9.48
N ASP A 173 10.00 17.67 8.64
CA ASP A 173 8.88 16.84 9.07
C ASP A 173 9.39 15.48 9.61
N ALA A 174 9.08 15.18 10.88
CA ALA A 174 9.42 13.92 11.53
C ALA A 174 8.85 12.69 10.80
N ARG A 175 7.70 12.84 10.12
CA ARG A 175 6.99 11.80 9.38
C ARG A 175 7.72 11.39 8.10
N ASN A 176 8.68 12.19 7.62
CA ASN A 176 9.54 11.84 6.49
C ASN A 176 10.66 10.84 6.84
N TYR A 177 10.73 10.37 8.09
CA TYR A 177 11.80 9.50 8.58
C TYR A 177 11.29 8.11 8.98
N ILE A 178 11.91 7.06 8.42
CA ILE A 178 11.72 5.66 8.83
C ILE A 178 13.02 5.08 9.39
N PRO A 179 12.98 4.19 10.39
CA PRO A 179 14.18 3.52 10.91
C PRO A 179 14.78 2.57 9.86
N GLU A 180 16.01 2.85 9.44
CA GLU A 180 16.82 1.98 8.58
C GLU A 180 17.92 1.26 9.40
N PRO A 181 18.08 -0.06 9.29
CA PRO A 181 19.11 -0.80 10.02
C PRO A 181 20.54 -0.28 9.75
N PRO A 182 21.35 -0.06 10.79
CA PRO A 182 22.62 0.68 10.68
C PRO A 182 23.73 0.01 9.87
N ILE A 183 23.70 -1.33 9.77
CA ILE A 183 24.68 -2.13 9.02
C ILE A 183 24.37 -2.12 7.50
N TYR A 184 23.16 -1.74 7.10
CA TYR A 184 22.60 -2.12 5.80
C TYR A 184 22.82 -1.06 4.71
N ASN A 185 23.10 -1.55 3.51
CA ASN A 185 23.50 -0.73 2.36
C ASN A 185 22.35 -0.05 1.61
N TRP A 186 21.11 -0.08 2.12
CA TRP A 186 19.95 0.47 1.43
C TRP A 186 20.03 1.99 1.22
N GLY A 187 19.75 2.80 2.25
CA GLY A 187 19.72 4.26 2.13
C GLY A 187 21.07 4.85 1.73
N LEU A 188 22.15 4.30 2.29
CA LEU A 188 23.51 4.81 2.13
C LEU A 188 24.19 4.40 0.82
N CYS A 189 23.73 3.34 0.15
CA CYS A 189 24.31 2.87 -1.11
C CYS A 189 23.26 2.71 -2.21
N ILE A 190 22.42 1.67 -2.17
CA ILE A 190 21.53 1.30 -3.30
C ILE A 190 20.54 2.42 -3.61
N ARG A 191 19.78 2.90 -2.62
CA ARG A 191 18.79 3.99 -2.77
C ARG A 191 19.48 5.27 -3.24
N ARG A 192 20.56 5.68 -2.58
CA ARG A 192 21.35 6.87 -2.94
C ARG A 192 21.80 6.84 -4.40
N LEU A 193 22.36 5.71 -4.85
CA LEU A 193 22.85 5.57 -6.22
C LEU A 193 21.69 5.50 -7.24
N ALA A 194 20.58 4.83 -6.92
CA ALA A 194 19.40 4.78 -7.77
C ALA A 194 18.77 6.18 -7.95
N VAL A 195 18.61 6.94 -6.87
CA VAL A 195 18.11 8.32 -6.92
C VAL A 195 19.08 9.25 -7.65
N GLN A 196 20.39 9.06 -7.51
CA GLN A 196 21.38 9.78 -8.34
C GLN A 196 21.27 9.47 -9.84
N GLN A 197 20.94 8.22 -10.23
CA GLN A 197 20.65 7.91 -11.64
C GLN A 197 19.37 8.59 -12.13
N LEU A 198 18.34 8.74 -11.27
CA LEU A 198 17.10 9.46 -11.60
C LEU A 198 17.33 10.96 -11.78
N ARG A 199 18.05 11.62 -10.86
CA ARG A 199 18.43 13.05 -10.95
C ARG A 199 19.13 13.36 -12.28
N LYS A 200 20.11 12.54 -12.68
CA LYS A 200 20.92 12.74 -13.91
C LYS A 200 20.15 12.63 -15.23
N ARG A 201 18.86 12.26 -15.23
CA ARG A 201 18.06 12.16 -16.47
C ARG A 201 17.63 13.54 -16.97
N PRO A 202 17.51 13.74 -18.31
CA PRO A 202 16.82 14.91 -18.86
C PRO A 202 15.40 15.01 -18.27
N GLY A 203 14.98 16.20 -17.81
CA GLY A 203 13.71 16.40 -17.11
C GLY A 203 13.67 15.88 -15.65
N GLY A 204 14.71 15.19 -15.20
CA GLY A 204 14.78 14.44 -13.95
C GLY A 204 14.02 13.11 -14.00
N GLY A 205 13.76 12.55 -12.82
CA GLY A 205 12.80 11.47 -12.61
C GLY A 205 12.00 11.68 -11.33
N ALA A 206 11.25 10.66 -10.94
CA ALA A 206 10.57 10.60 -9.64
C ALA A 206 10.81 9.23 -9.00
N TYR A 207 10.50 9.10 -7.72
CA TYR A 207 10.46 7.81 -7.05
C TYR A 207 9.38 7.77 -5.98
N ALA A 208 8.96 6.55 -5.64
CA ALA A 208 8.20 6.29 -4.43
C ALA A 208 8.89 5.23 -3.56
N GLN A 209 8.62 5.28 -2.26
CA GLN A 209 9.02 4.25 -1.31
C GLN A 209 7.81 3.85 -0.48
N GLN A 210 7.47 2.56 -0.51
CA GLN A 210 6.43 1.97 0.34
C GLN A 210 7.09 1.14 1.44
N ALA A 211 6.76 1.43 2.69
CA ALA A 211 7.20 0.69 3.86
C ALA A 211 6.12 -0.31 4.32
N TYR A 212 6.54 -1.54 4.60
CA TYR A 212 5.67 -2.60 5.11
C TYR A 212 6.16 -3.04 6.49
N TYR A 213 5.23 -3.24 7.41
CA TYR A 213 5.48 -3.56 8.82
C TYR A 213 4.97 -4.98 9.14
N SER A 214 5.52 -5.63 10.16
CA SER A 214 4.96 -6.86 10.73
C SER A 214 3.82 -6.56 11.72
N ASP A 215 3.10 -7.58 12.20
CA ASP A 215 2.00 -7.41 13.19
C ASP A 215 2.52 -6.73 14.45
N ASN A 216 3.66 -7.25 14.91
CA ASN A 216 4.45 -6.75 16.01
C ASN A 216 5.78 -6.28 15.43
N PRO A 217 5.88 -5.04 14.91
CA PRO A 217 7.13 -4.48 14.46
C PRO A 217 7.97 -4.07 15.67
N ALA A 218 9.30 -4.17 15.55
CA ALA A 218 10.17 -3.54 16.52
C ALA A 218 9.91 -2.02 16.54
N THR A 219 10.14 -1.38 17.68
CA THR A 219 10.00 0.07 17.84
C THR A 219 11.31 0.69 18.29
N THR A 220 11.55 1.92 17.87
CA THR A 220 12.63 2.76 18.37
C THR A 220 12.25 3.40 19.72
N MET A 221 13.21 4.02 20.42
CA MET A 221 13.01 4.67 21.73
C MET A 221 11.91 5.74 21.72
N ASN A 222 11.68 6.42 20.60
CA ASN A 222 10.58 7.39 20.43
C ASN A 222 9.26 6.76 19.94
N GLY A 223 9.16 5.43 19.90
CA GLY A 223 7.96 4.70 19.47
C GLY A 223 7.78 4.51 17.96
N THR A 224 8.67 5.06 17.11
CA THR A 224 8.57 4.86 15.65
C THR A 224 8.75 3.38 15.31
N LYS A 225 7.79 2.82 14.57
CA LYS A 225 7.82 1.41 14.13
C LYS A 225 8.93 1.20 13.10
N VAL A 226 9.61 0.06 13.19
CA VAL A 226 10.65 -0.36 12.24
C VAL A 226 9.98 -1.19 11.13
N PRO A 227 10.16 -0.84 9.85
CA PRO A 227 9.66 -1.66 8.74
C PRO A 227 10.27 -3.07 8.75
N LYS A 228 9.57 -4.04 8.16
CA LYS A 228 10.11 -5.36 7.83
C LYS A 228 10.85 -5.33 6.48
N PHE A 229 10.29 -4.60 5.52
CA PHE A 229 10.86 -4.42 4.18
C PHE A 229 10.28 -3.16 3.51
N VAL A 230 10.91 -2.76 2.41
CA VAL A 230 10.44 -1.67 1.54
C VAL A 230 10.32 -2.12 0.08
N TYR A 231 9.33 -1.57 -0.62
CA TYR A 231 9.36 -1.45 -2.09
C TYR A 231 9.81 -0.03 -2.44
N PHE A 232 10.69 0.11 -3.42
CA PHE A 232 11.11 1.41 -3.95
C PHE A 232 10.92 1.43 -5.46
N TYR A 233 10.07 2.33 -5.94
CA TYR A 233 9.62 2.43 -7.32
C TYR A 233 10.33 3.60 -8.01
N PRO A 234 11.34 3.35 -8.86
CA PRO A 234 11.96 4.38 -9.67
C PRO A 234 11.13 4.69 -10.93
N TYR A 235 10.78 5.95 -11.14
CA TYR A 235 10.03 6.43 -12.31
C TYR A 235 10.92 7.28 -13.23
N SER A 236 10.96 6.89 -14.51
CA SER A 236 11.36 7.79 -15.60
C SER A 236 10.24 8.80 -15.83
N MET A 237 10.58 10.05 -16.15
CA MET A 237 9.60 11.08 -16.50
C MET A 237 9.85 11.60 -17.91
N ASP A 238 8.77 11.80 -18.66
CA ASP A 238 8.74 12.57 -19.91
C ASP A 238 7.51 13.48 -19.89
N GLY A 239 7.73 14.78 -19.70
CA GLY A 239 6.68 15.72 -19.28
C GLY A 239 5.99 15.23 -18.00
N ASP A 240 4.67 15.04 -18.09
CA ASP A 240 3.81 14.49 -17.03
C ASP A 240 3.59 12.97 -17.15
N THR A 241 4.29 12.30 -18.07
CA THR A 241 4.23 10.83 -18.22
C THR A 241 5.25 10.17 -17.31
N TYR A 242 4.80 9.22 -16.48
CA TYR A 242 5.63 8.47 -15.56
C TYR A 242 5.72 7.03 -16.03
N THR A 243 6.95 6.54 -16.20
CA THR A 243 7.25 5.16 -16.60
C THR A 243 8.07 4.50 -15.51
N SER A 244 7.42 3.66 -14.71
CA SER A 244 8.11 2.83 -13.69
C SER A 244 9.16 1.95 -14.36
N ALA A 245 10.31 1.78 -13.73
CA ALA A 245 11.14 0.59 -13.93
C ALA A 245 10.79 -0.47 -12.87
N ASN A 246 11.44 -1.64 -12.91
CA ASN A 246 11.27 -2.68 -11.91
C ASN A 246 11.58 -2.14 -10.51
N PRO A 247 10.64 -2.19 -9.53
CA PRO A 247 10.91 -1.71 -8.19
C PRO A 247 11.98 -2.54 -7.47
N TYR A 248 12.82 -1.86 -6.73
CA TYR A 248 13.69 -2.49 -5.74
C TYR A 248 12.84 -2.96 -4.55
N ASN A 249 13.19 -4.11 -4.02
CA ASN A 249 12.46 -4.85 -3.00
C ASN A 249 13.49 -5.29 -1.98
N ILE A 250 13.47 -4.72 -0.77
CA ILE A 250 14.56 -4.87 0.20
C ILE A 250 13.98 -5.16 1.60
N LYS A 251 14.31 -6.31 2.16
CA LYS A 251 14.06 -6.63 3.56
C LYS A 251 15.11 -6.02 4.48
N TRP A 252 14.73 -5.69 5.70
CA TRP A 252 15.65 -5.19 6.74
C TRP A 252 16.49 -6.30 7.39
N ASP A 253 16.23 -7.56 7.06
CA ASP A 253 16.97 -8.74 7.53
C ASP A 253 17.84 -9.40 6.44
N GLU A 254 17.77 -8.98 5.16
CA GLU A 254 18.53 -9.62 4.06
C GLU A 254 19.92 -9.01 3.82
N ASP A 255 20.93 -9.86 3.59
CA ASP A 255 22.29 -9.40 3.33
C ASP A 255 22.38 -8.65 1.98
N LEU A 256 22.92 -7.43 2.02
CA LEU A 256 23.06 -6.55 0.87
C LEU A 256 24.56 -6.37 0.56
N PRO A 257 25.02 -6.75 -0.64
CA PRO A 257 26.43 -6.84 -0.98
C PRO A 257 27.14 -5.51 -0.76
N TYR A 258 28.24 -5.58 0.00
CA TYR A 258 29.23 -4.52 0.07
C TYR A 258 30.40 -4.82 -0.88
N GLU A 259 30.12 -5.18 -2.13
CA GLU A 259 31.18 -5.42 -3.10
C GLU A 259 31.81 -4.10 -3.57
N ALA A 260 33.05 -3.88 -3.13
CA ALA A 260 33.81 -2.64 -3.30
C ALA A 260 34.34 -2.43 -4.75
N ARG A 261 33.48 -2.54 -5.76
CA ARG A 261 33.82 -2.39 -7.20
C ARG A 261 33.07 -1.26 -7.91
N GLY A 262 32.72 -0.21 -7.16
CA GLY A 262 32.19 1.05 -7.71
C GLY A 262 30.65 1.10 -7.80
N ALA A 263 30.14 2.28 -8.15
CA ALA A 263 28.70 2.57 -8.06
C ALA A 263 27.83 1.77 -9.07
N SER A 264 28.35 1.51 -10.27
CA SER A 264 27.58 0.81 -11.32
C SER A 264 27.35 -0.65 -10.96
N THR A 265 28.38 -1.37 -10.50
CA THR A 265 28.30 -2.80 -10.17
C THR A 265 27.33 -3.07 -9.02
N VAL A 266 27.31 -2.21 -7.99
CA VAL A 266 26.35 -2.33 -6.88
C VAL A 266 24.91 -2.17 -7.37
N LEU A 267 24.66 -1.21 -8.28
CA LEU A 267 23.32 -1.04 -8.85
C LEU A 267 22.94 -2.13 -9.86
N GLU A 268 23.89 -2.66 -10.61
CA GLU A 268 23.68 -3.77 -11.55
C GLU A 268 23.35 -5.06 -10.81
N TYR A 269 24.13 -5.40 -9.77
CA TYR A 269 23.80 -6.48 -8.84
C TYR A 269 22.43 -6.25 -8.22
N ALA A 270 22.16 -5.06 -7.67
CA ALA A 270 20.89 -4.78 -7.02
C ALA A 270 19.69 -4.86 -7.97
N LYS A 271 19.87 -4.52 -9.26
CA LYS A 271 18.85 -4.72 -10.30
C LYS A 271 18.60 -6.21 -10.56
N ALA A 272 19.65 -7.03 -10.65
CA ALA A 272 19.55 -8.46 -10.88
C ALA A 272 18.93 -9.24 -9.70
N HIS A 273 19.35 -8.92 -8.47
CA HIS A 273 19.01 -9.72 -7.28
C HIS A 273 17.90 -9.14 -6.41
N PHE A 274 17.71 -7.81 -6.39
CA PHE A 274 16.80 -7.13 -5.46
C PHE A 274 15.65 -6.39 -6.16
N THR A 275 15.26 -6.76 -7.39
CA THR A 275 14.06 -6.21 -8.03
C THR A 275 12.95 -7.23 -8.24
N THR A 276 11.72 -6.73 -8.25
CA THR A 276 10.50 -7.45 -8.68
C THR A 276 10.09 -6.87 -10.03
N SER A 277 9.59 -7.70 -10.95
CA SER A 277 9.06 -7.22 -12.24
C SER A 277 7.87 -6.29 -12.02
N ILE A 278 7.73 -5.21 -12.80
CA ILE A 278 6.52 -4.36 -12.77
C ILE A 278 5.24 -5.20 -12.97
N ALA A 279 5.32 -6.23 -13.80
CA ALA A 279 4.20 -7.15 -14.04
C ALA A 279 3.80 -7.92 -12.78
N ALA A 280 4.71 -8.17 -11.83
CA ALA A 280 4.45 -8.83 -10.55
C ALA A 280 4.15 -7.85 -9.40
N ALA A 281 4.86 -6.72 -9.36
CA ALA A 281 4.82 -5.74 -8.28
C ALA A 281 3.41 -5.21 -7.95
N PRO A 282 3.13 -4.75 -6.71
CA PRO A 282 1.85 -4.18 -6.33
C PRO A 282 1.37 -3.10 -7.32
N VAL A 283 0.13 -3.22 -7.83
CA VAL A 283 -0.48 -2.26 -8.76
C VAL A 283 -1.72 -1.66 -8.11
N VAL A 284 -1.75 -0.33 -8.01
CA VAL A 284 -2.93 0.40 -7.58
C VAL A 284 -3.88 0.60 -8.76
N VAL A 285 -5.12 0.15 -8.58
CA VAL A 285 -6.22 0.35 -9.53
C VAL A 285 -7.36 1.04 -8.78
N PRO A 286 -7.52 2.36 -8.93
CA PRO A 286 -8.67 3.07 -8.40
C PRO A 286 -9.96 2.53 -9.01
N TYR A 287 -10.99 2.44 -8.18
CA TYR A 287 -12.36 2.39 -8.65
C TYR A 287 -12.73 3.71 -9.27
N GLU A 288 -13.55 3.69 -10.29
CA GLU A 288 -14.28 4.87 -10.72
C GLU A 288 -15.77 4.54 -10.62
N PRO A 289 -16.62 5.50 -10.22
CA PRO A 289 -17.98 5.63 -10.76
C PRO A 289 -17.91 5.68 -12.31
N ILE A 290 -19.05 5.69 -13.00
CA ILE A 290 -19.13 5.41 -14.46
C ILE A 290 -18.58 4.03 -14.93
N PHE A 291 -17.63 3.36 -14.24
CA PHE A 291 -17.19 2.00 -14.61
C PHE A 291 -18.37 1.03 -14.60
N LEU A 292 -18.64 0.45 -15.76
CA LEU A 292 -19.62 -0.62 -15.95
C LEU A 292 -19.09 -1.93 -15.34
N ASP A 293 -19.98 -2.87 -14.99
CA ASP A 293 -19.62 -4.22 -14.50
C ASP A 293 -18.54 -4.90 -15.36
N ARG A 294 -18.55 -4.66 -16.67
CA ARG A 294 -17.58 -5.18 -17.63
C ARG A 294 -16.14 -4.70 -17.33
N ALA A 295 -15.97 -3.45 -16.90
CA ALA A 295 -14.67 -2.88 -16.56
C ALA A 295 -14.14 -3.47 -15.25
N LEU A 296 -15.01 -3.63 -14.23
CA LEU A 296 -14.65 -4.26 -12.96
C LEU A 296 -14.24 -5.73 -13.15
N ARG A 297 -15.05 -6.51 -13.90
CA ARG A 297 -14.70 -7.89 -14.27
C ARG A 297 -13.42 -7.98 -15.10
N TYR A 298 -13.10 -6.96 -15.90
CA TYR A 298 -11.82 -6.91 -16.61
C TYR A 298 -10.64 -6.65 -15.67
N GLN A 299 -10.77 -5.72 -14.71
CA GLN A 299 -9.76 -5.49 -13.67
C GLN A 299 -9.54 -6.75 -12.80
N ALA A 300 -10.61 -7.43 -12.41
CA ALA A 300 -10.54 -8.70 -11.69
C ALA A 300 -9.76 -9.77 -12.46
N ARG A 301 -10.09 -9.95 -13.76
CA ARG A 301 -9.35 -10.85 -14.65
C ARG A 301 -7.88 -10.48 -14.80
N GLN A 302 -7.54 -9.20 -14.87
CA GLN A 302 -6.13 -8.77 -14.90
C GLN A 302 -5.40 -9.12 -13.60
N ALA A 303 -6.04 -8.93 -12.44
CA ALA A 303 -5.48 -9.34 -11.15
C ALA A 303 -5.35 -10.87 -11.02
N VAL A 304 -6.30 -11.65 -11.54
CA VAL A 304 -6.22 -13.12 -11.60
C VAL A 304 -5.13 -13.58 -12.57
N ASN A 305 -5.01 -12.99 -13.76
CA ASN A 305 -3.96 -13.33 -14.72
C ASN A 305 -2.57 -13.05 -14.13
N LYS A 306 -2.39 -11.88 -13.51
CA LYS A 306 -1.17 -11.51 -12.79
C LYS A 306 -0.85 -12.50 -11.65
N LEU A 307 -1.84 -12.89 -10.86
CA LEU A 307 -1.70 -13.94 -9.84
C LEU A 307 -1.22 -15.26 -10.45
N LEU A 308 -1.79 -15.68 -11.57
CA LEU A 308 -1.38 -16.91 -12.27
C LEU A 308 0.07 -16.80 -12.79
N GLN A 309 0.43 -15.69 -13.42
CA GLN A 309 1.80 -15.43 -13.88
C GLN A 309 2.84 -15.50 -12.75
N ILE A 310 2.52 -14.94 -11.56
CA ILE A 310 3.39 -15.06 -10.37
C ILE A 310 3.44 -16.52 -9.88
N GLN A 311 2.31 -17.23 -9.88
CA GLN A 311 2.23 -18.63 -9.46
C GLN A 311 2.92 -19.62 -10.42
N GLN A 312 3.06 -19.25 -11.69
CA GLN A 312 3.69 -20.04 -12.76
C GLN A 312 5.15 -19.60 -13.02
N GLU A 313 5.65 -18.65 -12.22
CA GLU A 313 7.00 -18.06 -12.35
C GLU A 313 7.27 -17.39 -13.71
N GLU A 314 6.21 -17.06 -14.47
CA GLU A 314 6.29 -16.31 -15.74
C GLU A 314 6.74 -14.85 -15.52
N VAL A 315 6.55 -14.32 -14.31
CA VAL A 315 7.00 -12.98 -13.90
C VAL A 315 7.78 -13.04 -12.59
N GLN A 316 8.96 -12.42 -12.57
CA GLN A 316 9.82 -12.36 -11.40
C GLN A 316 9.17 -11.59 -10.24
N SER A 317 8.99 -12.25 -9.09
CA SER A 317 8.61 -11.65 -7.81
C SER A 317 9.60 -12.04 -6.72
N ARG A 318 10.05 -11.08 -5.89
CA ARG A 318 10.85 -11.38 -4.69
C ARG A 318 10.02 -11.76 -3.48
N PHE A 319 8.76 -11.31 -3.44
CA PHE A 319 7.83 -11.58 -2.34
C PHE A 319 6.56 -12.24 -2.90
N PRO A 320 6.68 -13.41 -3.58
CA PRO A 320 5.59 -14.00 -4.35
C PRO A 320 4.35 -14.23 -3.49
N ASP A 321 4.51 -14.62 -2.23
CA ASP A 321 3.43 -14.84 -1.26
C ASP A 321 2.62 -13.56 -0.98
N ILE A 322 3.31 -12.42 -0.83
CA ILE A 322 2.71 -11.10 -0.62
C ILE A 322 2.03 -10.62 -1.91
N ASP A 323 2.74 -10.67 -3.05
CA ASP A 323 2.21 -10.23 -4.35
C ASP A 323 0.99 -11.08 -4.77
N LYS A 324 1.05 -12.42 -4.59
CA LYS A 324 -0.10 -13.35 -4.75
C LYS A 324 -1.27 -12.92 -3.86
N GLY A 325 -1.01 -12.66 -2.57
CA GLY A 325 -2.03 -12.24 -1.61
C GLY A 325 -2.73 -10.94 -2.02
N GLN A 326 -1.96 -9.93 -2.41
CA GLN A 326 -2.49 -8.66 -2.88
C GLN A 326 -3.29 -8.80 -4.18
N CYS A 327 -2.79 -9.56 -5.17
CA CYS A 327 -3.52 -9.80 -6.42
C CYS A 327 -4.84 -10.54 -6.17
N ARG A 328 -4.88 -11.48 -5.22
CA ARG A 328 -6.11 -12.14 -4.78
C ARG A 328 -7.10 -11.16 -4.17
N CYS A 329 -6.65 -10.19 -3.38
CA CYS A 329 -7.53 -9.18 -2.81
C CYS A 329 -8.05 -8.20 -3.85
N VAL A 330 -7.21 -7.68 -4.75
CA VAL A 330 -7.68 -6.82 -5.87
C VAL A 330 -8.72 -7.56 -6.72
N ALA A 331 -8.52 -8.85 -7.01
CA ALA A 331 -9.49 -9.68 -7.70
C ALA A 331 -10.78 -9.93 -6.90
N ALA A 332 -10.67 -10.13 -5.58
CA ALA A 332 -11.81 -10.37 -4.70
C ALA A 332 -12.63 -9.10 -4.40
N ASP A 333 -11.97 -7.93 -4.36
CA ASP A 333 -12.61 -6.62 -4.22
C ASP A 333 -13.27 -6.16 -5.53
N THR A 334 -13.13 -6.89 -6.64
CA THR A 334 -13.72 -6.57 -7.95
C THR A 334 -14.69 -7.64 -8.49
N GLU A 335 -14.95 -8.70 -7.73
CA GLU A 335 -15.90 -9.78 -8.08
C GLU A 335 -16.80 -10.21 -6.92
N PHE A 336 -18.00 -10.69 -7.25
CA PHE A 336 -19.03 -11.12 -6.28
C PHE A 336 -18.62 -12.34 -5.43
N GLU A 337 -17.61 -13.10 -5.85
CA GLU A 337 -17.00 -14.20 -5.09
C GLU A 337 -16.04 -13.72 -3.97
N GLY A 338 -16.07 -12.44 -3.62
CA GLY A 338 -15.12 -11.78 -2.73
C GLY A 338 -14.84 -12.55 -1.42
N SER A 339 -15.87 -13.04 -0.73
CA SER A 339 -15.73 -13.82 0.51
C SER A 339 -14.96 -15.13 0.27
N THR A 340 -15.36 -15.91 -0.75
CA THR A 340 -14.70 -17.16 -1.14
C THR A 340 -13.21 -16.93 -1.43
N ARG A 341 -12.87 -15.88 -2.20
CA ARG A 341 -11.49 -15.64 -2.62
C ARG A 341 -10.62 -15.04 -1.52
N LYS A 342 -11.13 -14.11 -0.71
CA LYS A 342 -10.43 -13.60 0.48
C LYS A 342 -10.16 -14.71 1.48
N MET A 343 -11.13 -15.60 1.71
CA MET A 343 -10.96 -16.74 2.61
C MET A 343 -9.85 -17.69 2.14
N LEU A 344 -9.89 -18.13 0.87
CA LEU A 344 -8.85 -18.98 0.29
C LEU A 344 -7.49 -18.27 0.14
N ALA A 345 -7.48 -16.94 0.05
CA ALA A 345 -6.27 -16.14 0.14
C ALA A 345 -5.68 -16.16 1.55
N GLY A 346 -6.52 -15.98 2.58
CA GLY A 346 -6.11 -15.98 3.97
C GLY A 346 -5.62 -17.35 4.45
N ILE A 347 -6.29 -18.44 4.07
CA ILE A 347 -5.83 -19.81 4.37
C ILE A 347 -4.43 -20.03 3.77
N ARG A 348 -4.23 -19.73 2.48
CA ARG A 348 -2.92 -19.90 1.85
C ARG A 348 -1.85 -18.96 2.44
N ALA A 349 -2.21 -17.74 2.82
CA ALA A 349 -1.29 -16.82 3.48
C ALA A 349 -0.81 -17.39 4.83
N HIS A 350 -1.63 -18.17 5.55
CA HIS A 350 -1.16 -18.90 6.74
C HIS A 350 -0.17 -20.00 6.37
N ASP A 351 -0.48 -20.82 5.36
CA ASP A 351 0.41 -21.88 4.87
C ASP A 351 1.76 -21.31 4.42
N ASP A 352 1.75 -20.15 3.75
CA ASP A 352 2.92 -19.35 3.35
C ASP A 352 3.56 -18.58 4.55
N THR A 353 3.21 -18.90 5.80
CA THR A 353 3.68 -18.33 7.09
C THR A 353 3.37 -16.85 7.38
N GLN A 354 2.48 -16.23 6.59
CA GLN A 354 2.10 -14.82 6.70
C GLN A 354 0.88 -14.60 7.60
N LYS A 355 1.05 -14.82 8.92
CA LYS A 355 -0.06 -14.74 9.89
C LYS A 355 -0.85 -13.41 9.86
N MET A 356 -0.18 -12.25 9.75
CA MET A 356 -0.85 -10.95 9.49
C MET A 356 -1.86 -11.05 8.35
N LEU A 357 -1.35 -11.42 7.18
CA LEU A 357 -2.05 -11.32 5.91
C LEU A 357 -3.19 -12.34 5.88
N SER A 358 -2.95 -13.51 6.49
CA SER A 358 -3.97 -14.49 6.79
C SER A 358 -5.10 -13.91 7.63
N SER A 359 -4.79 -13.37 8.81
CA SER A 359 -5.81 -12.84 9.73
C SER A 359 -6.62 -11.72 9.08
N GLN A 360 -5.95 -10.76 8.42
CA GLN A 360 -6.61 -9.68 7.66
C GLN A 360 -7.57 -10.22 6.60
N TYR A 361 -7.17 -11.25 5.85
CA TYR A 361 -7.99 -11.78 4.75
C TYR A 361 -9.11 -12.70 5.22
N VAL A 362 -8.88 -13.56 6.22
CA VAL A 362 -9.94 -14.42 6.82
C VAL A 362 -10.98 -13.53 7.51
N CYS A 363 -10.56 -12.57 8.33
CA CYS A 363 -11.48 -11.62 8.96
C CYS A 363 -12.25 -10.81 7.91
N SER A 364 -11.59 -10.23 6.90
CA SER A 364 -12.27 -9.50 5.82
C SER A 364 -13.25 -10.38 5.04
N ALA A 365 -12.98 -11.67 4.86
CA ALA A 365 -13.87 -12.62 4.19
C ALA A 365 -15.15 -12.92 4.99
N VAL A 366 -15.02 -13.23 6.29
CA VAL A 366 -16.16 -13.47 7.19
C VAL A 366 -17.00 -12.20 7.30
N ASN A 367 -16.34 -11.09 7.61
CA ASN A 367 -16.93 -9.75 7.66
C ASN A 367 -17.75 -9.41 6.40
N TYR A 368 -17.20 -9.63 5.20
CA TYR A 368 -17.91 -9.35 3.95
C TYR A 368 -19.07 -10.33 3.73
N GLY A 369 -18.91 -11.60 4.09
CA GLY A 369 -19.98 -12.59 4.09
C GLY A 369 -21.17 -12.22 4.97
N GLU A 370 -20.94 -11.81 6.23
CA GLU A 370 -22.01 -11.39 7.14
C GLU A 370 -22.79 -10.19 6.62
N GLY A 371 -22.13 -9.32 5.85
CA GLY A 371 -22.79 -8.27 5.10
C GLY A 371 -23.76 -8.84 4.08
N LEU A 372 -23.30 -9.78 3.24
CA LEU A 372 -24.11 -10.41 2.18
C LEU A 372 -25.33 -11.17 2.72
N VAL A 373 -25.22 -11.88 3.86
CA VAL A 373 -26.37 -12.55 4.50
C VAL A 373 -27.50 -11.56 4.82
N LYS A 374 -27.14 -10.39 5.36
CA LYS A 374 -28.12 -9.37 5.83
C LYS A 374 -28.91 -8.72 4.69
N LEU A 375 -28.51 -8.91 3.43
CA LEU A 375 -29.17 -8.32 2.25
C LEU A 375 -29.93 -9.36 1.39
N ASP A 376 -29.96 -10.62 1.81
CA ASP A 376 -30.62 -11.81 1.25
C ASP A 376 -31.06 -11.81 -0.23
N GLN A 377 -30.40 -12.66 -1.04
CA GLN A 377 -30.93 -13.14 -2.33
C GLN A 377 -30.65 -14.65 -2.58
N GLY A 378 -30.29 -15.43 -1.55
CA GLY A 378 -29.73 -16.79 -1.70
C GLY A 378 -28.56 -16.86 -2.68
N LEU A 379 -27.53 -16.03 -2.43
CA LEU A 379 -26.24 -16.07 -3.10
C LEU A 379 -25.30 -17.03 -2.36
N ILE A 380 -24.50 -17.82 -3.10
CA ILE A 380 -23.49 -18.69 -2.50
C ILE A 380 -22.30 -17.82 -2.05
N ILE A 381 -22.24 -17.50 -0.76
CA ILE A 381 -21.21 -16.64 -0.15
C ILE A 381 -19.86 -17.37 -0.13
N PHE A 382 -19.89 -18.62 0.33
CA PHE A 382 -18.73 -19.51 0.35
C PHE A 382 -18.98 -20.73 -0.51
N SER A 383 -18.13 -20.96 -1.51
CA SER A 383 -18.19 -22.17 -2.35
C SER A 383 -18.03 -23.44 -1.51
N PRO A 384 -18.59 -24.60 -1.89
CA PRO A 384 -18.47 -25.85 -1.13
C PRO A 384 -17.02 -26.32 -0.90
N LEU A 385 -16.07 -25.86 -1.73
CA LEU A 385 -14.65 -26.05 -1.49
C LEU A 385 -14.17 -25.14 -0.35
N ALA A 386 -14.41 -23.83 -0.45
CA ALA A 386 -14.01 -22.86 0.58
C ALA A 386 -14.64 -23.18 1.94
N GLN A 387 -15.90 -23.62 2.00
CA GLN A 387 -16.53 -24.06 3.25
C GLN A 387 -15.76 -25.20 3.92
N ARG A 388 -15.38 -26.23 3.17
CA ARG A 388 -14.62 -27.38 3.70
C ARG A 388 -13.20 -26.98 4.12
N SER A 389 -12.50 -26.21 3.28
CA SER A 389 -11.17 -25.69 3.61
C SER A 389 -11.18 -24.81 4.86
N THR A 390 -12.18 -23.94 5.01
CA THR A 390 -12.31 -23.03 6.16
C THR A 390 -12.61 -23.78 7.45
N LYS A 391 -13.58 -24.72 7.44
CA LYS A 391 -13.88 -25.57 8.61
C LYS A 391 -12.65 -26.39 9.03
N GLN A 392 -11.84 -26.86 8.09
CA GLN A 392 -10.60 -27.55 8.39
C GLN A 392 -9.51 -26.61 8.93
N PHE A 393 -9.40 -25.40 8.38
CA PHE A 393 -8.43 -24.38 8.76
C PHE A 393 -8.66 -23.86 10.19
N LEU A 394 -9.86 -23.35 10.49
CA LEU A 394 -10.18 -22.78 11.80
C LEU A 394 -10.07 -23.83 12.91
N ARG A 395 -10.49 -25.08 12.65
CA ARG A 395 -10.31 -26.20 13.59
C ARG A 395 -8.83 -26.58 13.84
N LYS A 396 -7.92 -26.29 12.91
CA LYS A 396 -6.48 -26.55 13.08
C LYS A 396 -5.74 -25.40 13.75
N ASN A 397 -6.24 -24.18 13.59
CA ASN A 397 -5.57 -22.94 13.98
C ASN A 397 -6.47 -22.14 14.93
N PRO A 398 -6.69 -22.62 16.18
CA PRO A 398 -7.53 -21.95 17.16
C PRO A 398 -6.95 -20.60 17.63
N GLU A 399 -5.72 -20.24 17.25
CA GLU A 399 -5.18 -18.91 17.55
C GLU A 399 -5.83 -17.77 16.73
N TYR A 400 -6.73 -18.10 15.80
CA TYR A 400 -7.59 -17.15 15.07
C TYR A 400 -8.94 -16.92 15.77
N ASP A 401 -9.17 -17.54 16.94
CA ASP A 401 -10.49 -17.68 17.53
C ASP A 401 -10.69 -16.82 18.79
N ASP A 402 -11.22 -15.61 18.58
CA ASP A 402 -11.93 -14.82 19.61
C ASP A 402 -13.46 -14.82 19.40
N ASP A 403 -13.94 -15.29 18.23
CA ASP A 403 -15.36 -15.40 17.76
C ASP A 403 -15.41 -15.90 16.28
N LEU A 404 -14.27 -15.92 15.57
CA LEU A 404 -14.21 -16.06 14.11
C LEU A 404 -14.75 -17.42 13.61
N SER A 405 -14.57 -18.49 14.39
CA SER A 405 -15.11 -19.81 14.09
C SER A 405 -16.64 -19.83 14.17
N ASP A 406 -17.21 -19.25 15.22
CA ASP A 406 -18.66 -19.22 15.47
C ASP A 406 -19.37 -18.29 14.49
N ARG A 407 -18.80 -17.11 14.22
CA ARG A 407 -19.26 -16.20 13.15
C ARG A 407 -19.28 -16.87 11.78
N PHE A 408 -18.22 -17.59 11.42
CA PHE A 408 -18.19 -18.35 10.17
C PHE A 408 -19.21 -19.50 10.17
N HIS A 409 -19.40 -20.20 11.29
CA HIS A 409 -20.39 -21.27 11.37
C HIS A 409 -21.81 -20.74 11.16
N LYS A 410 -22.17 -19.68 11.89
CA LYS A 410 -23.45 -18.98 11.77
C LYS A 410 -23.71 -18.54 10.32
N LEU A 411 -22.71 -17.95 9.67
CA LEU A 411 -22.75 -17.57 8.26
C LEU A 411 -23.18 -18.70 7.31
N ILE A 412 -22.71 -19.92 7.54
CA ILE A 412 -23.07 -21.08 6.70
C ILE A 412 -24.47 -21.61 7.03
N VAL A 413 -24.92 -21.49 8.30
CA VAL A 413 -26.29 -21.84 8.70
C VAL A 413 -27.30 -20.85 8.12
N ASP A 414 -27.09 -19.55 8.35
CA ASP A 414 -27.95 -18.47 7.84
C ASP A 414 -28.08 -18.55 6.30
N GLN A 415 -27.00 -18.90 5.59
CA GLN A 415 -27.04 -19.14 4.13
C GLN A 415 -27.89 -20.37 3.76
N ALA A 416 -27.77 -21.49 4.48
CA ALA A 416 -28.52 -22.71 4.20
C ALA A 416 -30.03 -22.54 4.47
N ASP A 417 -30.40 -21.76 5.48
CA ASP A 417 -31.80 -21.46 5.78
C ASP A 417 -32.42 -20.53 4.73
N SER A 418 -31.65 -19.59 4.16
CA SER A 418 -32.10 -18.76 3.02
C SER A 418 -32.39 -19.55 1.75
N ASP A 419 -31.64 -20.63 1.48
CA ASP A 419 -31.87 -21.52 0.33
C ASP A 419 -33.13 -22.39 0.51
N ASN A 420 -33.52 -22.71 1.76
CA ASN A 420 -34.71 -23.50 2.07
C ASN A 420 -36.04 -22.71 1.99
N LEU A 421 -35.98 -21.38 1.97
CA LEU A 421 -37.18 -20.50 1.93
C LEU A 421 -37.69 -20.20 0.52
N LYS A 422 -37.01 -20.67 -0.54
CA LYS A 422 -37.44 -20.49 -1.92
C LYS A 422 -38.41 -21.60 -2.36
N PRO A 423 -39.63 -21.27 -2.85
CA PRO A 423 -40.45 -22.23 -3.58
C PRO A 423 -39.70 -22.73 -4.82
N ARG A 424 -39.82 -24.03 -5.12
CA ARG A 424 -39.23 -24.65 -6.32
C ARG A 424 -40.01 -24.36 -7.59
#